data_AF-A0A957YVP5-F1
#
_entry.id   AF-A0A957YVP5-F1
#
_cell.length_a   1.000
_cell.length_b   1.000
_cell.length_c   1.000
_cell.angle_alpha   90.00
_cell.angle_beta   90.00
_cell.angle_gamma   90.00
#
_symmetry.space_group_name_H-M   'P 1'
#
loop_
_entity.id
_entity.type
_entity.pdbx_description
1 polymer ?
#
loop_
_entity_poly.entity_id
_entity_poly.type
_entity_poly.pdbx_seq_one_letter_code
_entity_poly.pdbx_strand_id
1 'polypeptide(L)'
;PTVPVSLYLSDGTQRARVALADYVTPNTQWQLVAIPLSAFTSQGVNPNALNGFEVALEFGTGSGTLWIDNIRLGEPAVPQVNRRVIHLHEIDALPLALHSGDGSRWTVTSDVDWLLFTVSGAGADTLVVQSAPWGLAPGAYNGTVTVRRSGPSGTAATEQIAVHLTITEAHDAPNQIFLPVVVR
;
A
#
# COMPACT_ATOMS: atom_id res chain seq x y z
N PRO A 1 -19.02 0.59 -18.66
CA PRO A 1 -17.70 0.46 -19.34
C PRO A 1 -16.59 0.99 -18.42
N THR A 2 -15.50 0.23 -18.25
CA THR A 2 -14.33 0.68 -17.50
C THR A 2 -13.57 1.73 -18.32
N VAL A 3 -13.22 2.86 -17.72
CA VAL A 3 -12.42 3.90 -18.39
C VAL A 3 -10.97 3.39 -18.55
N PRO A 4 -10.36 3.47 -19.73
CA PRO A 4 -8.96 3.14 -19.90
C PRO A 4 -8.06 3.93 -18.96
N VAL A 5 -7.10 3.24 -18.35
CA VAL A 5 -6.08 3.84 -17.50
C VAL A 5 -4.80 3.98 -18.30
N SER A 6 -4.34 5.22 -18.46
CA SER A 6 -3.04 5.53 -19.05
C SER A 6 -2.10 6.02 -17.95
N LEU A 7 -0.82 5.68 -18.10
CA LEU A 7 0.24 6.19 -17.27
C LEU A 7 1.16 7.07 -18.12
N TYR A 8 1.59 8.18 -17.54
CA TYR A 8 2.47 9.13 -18.20
C TYR A 8 3.73 9.39 -17.39
N LEU A 9 4.83 9.56 -18.12
CA LEU A 9 6.05 10.19 -17.62
C LEU A 9 6.34 11.44 -18.45
N SER A 10 6.80 12.50 -17.79
CA SER A 10 7.25 13.73 -18.46
C SER A 10 8.59 14.20 -17.94
N ASP A 11 9.34 14.89 -18.79
CA ASP A 11 10.66 15.47 -18.48
C ASP A 11 10.70 17.01 -18.66
N GLY A 12 9.53 17.63 -18.78
CA GLY A 12 9.37 19.07 -19.05
C GLY A 12 9.45 19.45 -20.53
N THR A 13 9.92 18.57 -21.41
CA THR A 13 9.97 18.78 -22.87
C THR A 13 9.13 17.75 -23.61
N GLN A 14 9.10 16.51 -23.13
CA GLN A 14 8.38 15.37 -23.67
C GLN A 14 7.42 14.80 -22.64
N ARG A 15 6.34 14.19 -23.12
CA ARG A 15 5.36 13.46 -22.32
C ARG A 15 5.06 12.15 -23.04
N ALA A 16 5.48 11.03 -22.45
CA ALA A 16 5.32 9.69 -23.00
C ALA A 16 4.18 8.96 -22.29
N ARG A 17 3.47 8.09 -23.03
CA ARG A 17 2.25 7.41 -22.57
C ARG A 17 2.38 5.90 -22.69
N VAL A 18 1.89 5.16 -21.71
CA VAL A 18 1.60 3.72 -21.86
C VAL A 18 0.19 3.41 -21.39
N ALA A 19 -0.44 2.37 -21.93
CA ALA A 19 -1.71 1.88 -21.41
C ALA A 19 -1.46 0.85 -20.30
N LEU A 20 -2.18 0.95 -19.17
CA LEU A 20 -2.04 -0.01 -18.08
C LEU A 20 -2.38 -1.45 -18.52
N ALA A 21 -3.36 -1.56 -19.41
CA ALA A 21 -3.85 -2.83 -19.96
C ALA A 21 -2.78 -3.63 -20.72
N ASP A 22 -1.70 -2.99 -21.18
CA ASP A 22 -0.60 -3.65 -21.88
C ASP A 22 0.29 -4.47 -20.92
N TYR A 23 0.21 -4.20 -19.61
CA TYR A 23 1.08 -4.81 -18.58
C TYR A 23 0.32 -5.65 -17.57
N VAL A 24 -0.96 -5.36 -17.35
CA VAL A 24 -1.79 -6.08 -16.39
C VAL A 24 -3.25 -6.05 -16.84
N THR A 25 -3.98 -7.13 -16.56
CA THR A 25 -5.45 -7.09 -16.54
C THR A 25 -5.89 -6.90 -15.09
N PRO A 26 -6.36 -5.70 -14.70
CA PRO A 26 -6.74 -5.43 -13.32
C PRO A 26 -7.84 -6.37 -12.83
N ASN A 27 -7.73 -6.82 -11.59
CA ASN A 27 -8.77 -7.58 -10.90
C ASN A 27 -8.96 -7.05 -9.47
N THR A 28 -9.67 -7.80 -8.62
CA THR A 28 -9.97 -7.40 -7.24
C THR A 28 -8.84 -7.72 -6.25
N GLN A 29 -7.66 -8.11 -6.72
CA GLN A 29 -6.49 -8.44 -5.90
C GLN A 29 -5.36 -7.46 -6.21
N TRP A 30 -4.47 -7.22 -5.25
CA TRP A 30 -3.26 -6.42 -5.49
C TRP A 30 -2.35 -7.13 -6.49
N GLN A 31 -1.95 -6.41 -7.53
CA GLN A 31 -1.07 -6.90 -8.58
C GLN A 31 0.13 -5.95 -8.71
N LEU A 32 1.34 -6.51 -8.74
CA LEU A 32 2.53 -5.74 -9.09
C LEU A 32 2.54 -5.48 -10.60
N VAL A 33 2.58 -4.21 -11.00
CA VAL A 33 2.73 -3.82 -12.41
C VAL A 33 4.16 -3.35 -12.64
N ALA A 34 4.93 -4.14 -13.40
CA ALA A 34 6.29 -3.78 -13.78
C ALA A 34 6.29 -3.21 -15.21
N ILE A 35 6.55 -1.91 -15.33
CA ILE A 35 6.59 -1.20 -16.60
C ILE A 35 8.05 -0.83 -16.90
N PRO A 36 8.65 -1.35 -17.99
CA PRO A 36 10.02 -1.01 -18.32
C PRO A 36 10.11 0.46 -18.71
N LEU A 37 11.11 1.17 -18.18
CA LEU A 37 11.31 2.60 -18.48
C LEU A 37 11.51 2.84 -19.99
N SER A 38 12.01 1.83 -20.71
CA SER A 38 12.15 1.84 -22.17
C SER A 38 10.83 2.06 -22.92
N ALA A 39 9.68 1.69 -22.35
CA ALA A 39 8.38 1.96 -22.95
C ALA A 39 8.09 3.47 -23.04
N PHE A 40 8.69 4.28 -22.16
CA PHE A 40 8.61 5.73 -22.18
C PHE A 40 9.77 6.37 -22.94
N THR A 41 11.00 5.89 -22.73
CA THR A 41 12.18 6.47 -23.42
C THR A 41 12.17 6.21 -24.92
N SER A 42 11.52 5.13 -25.39
CA SER A 42 11.28 4.90 -26.83
C SER A 42 10.37 5.95 -27.46
N GLN A 43 9.60 6.69 -26.66
CA GLN A 43 8.79 7.84 -27.07
C GLN A 43 9.50 9.18 -26.86
N GLY A 44 10.79 9.16 -26.49
CA GLY A 44 11.63 10.35 -26.40
C GLY A 44 11.73 11.01 -25.02
N VAL A 45 11.08 10.46 -23.99
CA VAL A 45 11.26 10.96 -22.61
C VAL A 45 12.69 10.71 -22.13
N ASN A 46 13.33 11.73 -21.56
CA ASN A 46 14.63 11.64 -20.91
C ASN A 46 14.48 11.18 -19.46
N PRO A 47 14.93 9.97 -19.11
CA PRO A 47 14.78 9.43 -17.76
C PRO A 47 15.60 10.19 -16.69
N ASN A 48 16.60 10.98 -17.10
CA ASN A 48 17.43 11.77 -16.19
C ASN A 48 16.86 13.16 -15.90
N ALA A 49 15.75 13.54 -16.53
CA ALA A 49 15.13 14.86 -16.39
C ALA A 49 13.63 14.77 -16.02
N LEU A 50 13.18 13.61 -15.51
CA LEU A 50 11.78 13.39 -15.16
C LEU A 50 11.29 14.43 -14.16
N ASN A 51 10.14 15.02 -14.45
CA ASN A 51 9.50 16.04 -13.62
C ASN A 51 8.01 15.78 -13.35
N GLY A 52 7.42 14.75 -13.98
CA GLY A 52 6.02 14.41 -13.79
C GLY A 52 5.76 12.92 -13.95
N PHE A 53 4.84 12.43 -13.11
CA PHE A 53 4.20 11.14 -13.24
C PHE A 53 2.69 11.38 -13.11
N GLU A 54 1.91 10.89 -14.07
CA GLU A 54 0.47 11.08 -14.08
C GLU A 54 -0.25 9.76 -14.32
N VAL A 55 -1.36 9.60 -13.62
CA VAL A 55 -2.33 8.52 -13.85
C VAL A 55 -3.58 9.18 -14.42
N ALA A 56 -3.93 8.84 -15.65
CA ALA A 56 -5.08 9.43 -16.34
C ALA A 56 -6.15 8.36 -16.59
N LEU A 57 -7.39 8.69 -16.26
CA LEU A 57 -8.59 7.96 -16.69
C LEU A 57 -9.17 8.72 -17.88
N GLU A 58 -8.92 8.24 -19.08
CA GLU A 58 -9.15 9.01 -20.31
C GLU A 58 -9.66 8.15 -21.47
N PHE A 59 -10.07 8.82 -22.55
CA PHE A 59 -10.58 8.22 -23.80
C PHE A 59 -11.83 7.32 -23.64
N GLY A 60 -12.62 7.55 -22.60
CA GLY A 60 -13.90 6.87 -22.42
C GLY A 60 -14.76 7.47 -21.32
N THR A 61 -16.04 7.16 -21.35
CA THR A 61 -16.99 7.46 -20.27
C THR A 61 -17.21 6.21 -19.42
N GLY A 62 -17.12 6.35 -18.12
CA GLY A 62 -17.29 5.24 -17.18
C GLY A 62 -17.09 5.66 -15.74
N SER A 63 -17.27 4.72 -14.83
CA SER A 63 -17.02 4.89 -13.41
C SER A 63 -16.26 3.67 -12.87
N GLY A 64 -15.58 3.86 -11.74
CA GLY A 64 -14.84 2.81 -11.05
C GLY A 64 -13.87 3.40 -10.03
N THR A 65 -13.23 2.53 -9.28
CA THR A 65 -12.19 2.88 -8.31
C THR A 65 -10.90 2.16 -8.68
N LEU A 66 -9.80 2.89 -8.73
CA LEU A 66 -8.47 2.34 -8.89
C LEU A 66 -7.64 2.68 -7.65
N TRP A 67 -7.14 1.66 -6.98
CA TRP A 67 -6.19 1.79 -5.89
C TRP A 67 -4.78 1.59 -6.43
N ILE A 68 -3.87 2.50 -6.09
CA ILE A 68 -2.46 2.43 -6.50
C ILE A 68 -1.63 2.70 -5.27
N ASP A 69 -0.56 1.94 -5.09
CA ASP A 69 0.34 2.11 -3.96
C ASP A 69 1.77 1.68 -4.33
N ASN A 70 2.75 2.15 -3.55
CA ASN A 70 4.18 1.83 -3.69
C ASN A 70 4.76 2.12 -5.08
N ILE A 71 4.32 3.22 -5.71
CA ILE A 71 4.84 3.69 -7.00
C ILE A 71 6.32 4.02 -6.84
N ARG A 72 7.15 3.45 -7.71
CA ARG A 72 8.60 3.65 -7.70
C ARG A 72 9.20 3.65 -9.10
N LEU A 73 10.30 4.38 -9.25
CA LEU A 73 11.19 4.29 -10.40
C LEU A 73 12.47 3.56 -9.93
N GLY A 74 12.78 2.42 -10.52
CA GLY A 74 13.95 1.62 -10.16
C GLY A 74 13.81 0.14 -10.54
N GLU A 75 14.79 -0.66 -10.13
CA GLU A 75 14.80 -2.10 -10.36
C GLU A 75 13.73 -2.83 -9.53
N PRO A 76 13.11 -3.91 -10.03
CA PRO A 76 12.08 -4.66 -9.31
C PRO A 76 12.52 -5.15 -7.92
N ALA A 77 13.82 -5.43 -7.77
CA ALA A 77 14.43 -6.07 -6.60
C ALA A 77 15.05 -5.11 -5.57
N VAL A 78 15.01 -3.78 -5.76
CA VAL A 78 15.52 -2.85 -4.74
C VAL A 78 14.56 -2.86 -3.55
N PRO A 79 15.01 -3.29 -2.34
CA PRO A 79 14.18 -3.27 -1.14
C PRO A 79 13.69 -1.84 -0.88
N GLN A 80 12.41 -1.70 -0.54
CA GLN A 80 11.82 -0.45 -0.07
C GLN A 80 12.41 -0.11 1.30
N VAL A 81 13.61 0.47 1.33
CA VAL A 81 14.17 0.98 2.58
C VAL A 81 13.63 2.41 2.77
N ASN A 82 12.76 2.58 3.77
CA ASN A 82 12.35 3.86 4.37
C ASN A 82 11.48 4.81 3.51
N ARG A 83 10.18 4.50 3.31
CA ARG A 83 9.24 5.61 3.04
C ARG A 83 7.74 5.40 3.25
N ARG A 84 7.27 4.19 3.54
CA ARG A 84 5.83 4.01 3.76
C ARG A 84 5.46 4.55 5.13
N VAL A 85 4.53 5.50 5.15
CA VAL A 85 3.99 6.11 6.36
C VAL A 85 2.49 5.89 6.37
N ILE A 86 1.98 5.37 7.47
CA ILE A 86 0.56 5.18 7.72
C ILE A 86 0.08 6.28 8.66
N HIS A 87 -1.03 6.92 8.32
CA HIS A 87 -1.73 7.85 9.21
C HIS A 87 -3.06 7.22 9.61
N LEU A 88 -3.29 7.08 10.92
CA LEU A 88 -4.51 6.57 11.52
C LEU A 88 -5.11 7.63 12.46
N HIS A 89 -6.42 7.60 12.60
CA HIS A 89 -7.19 8.36 13.56
C HIS A 89 -8.05 7.42 14.41
N GLU A 90 -8.02 7.60 15.73
CA GLU A 90 -8.88 6.86 16.65
C GLU A 90 -8.86 5.34 16.41
N ILE A 91 -10.00 4.77 16.00
CA ILE A 91 -10.19 3.36 15.63
C ILE A 91 -10.32 3.29 14.11
N ASP A 92 -9.18 3.17 13.44
CA ASP A 92 -9.09 3.05 11.99
C ASP A 92 -8.61 1.65 11.60
N ALA A 93 -9.05 1.20 10.42
CA ALA A 93 -8.53 0.02 9.76
C ALA A 93 -8.05 0.40 8.36
N LEU A 94 -6.74 0.29 8.12
CA LEU A 94 -6.13 0.59 6.83
C LEU A 94 -5.68 -0.70 6.14
N PRO A 95 -6.22 -1.03 4.95
CA PRO A 95 -5.68 -2.08 4.11
C PRO A 95 -4.35 -1.63 3.50
N LEU A 96 -3.35 -2.48 3.64
CA LEU A 96 -1.94 -2.23 3.35
C LEU A 96 -1.49 -3.31 2.36
N ALA A 97 -1.36 -2.94 1.09
CA ALA A 97 -0.94 -3.85 0.04
C ALA A 97 0.45 -4.41 0.31
N LEU A 98 0.59 -5.73 0.26
CA LEU A 98 1.85 -6.45 0.28
C LEU A 98 2.09 -7.07 -1.09
N HIS A 99 3.11 -6.58 -1.79
CA HIS A 99 3.46 -7.06 -3.11
C HIS A 99 4.58 -8.09 -3.01
N SER A 100 4.26 -9.38 -3.10
CA SER A 100 5.26 -10.43 -3.32
C SER A 100 4.89 -11.27 -4.53
N GLY A 101 5.37 -10.85 -5.71
CA GLY A 101 5.04 -11.48 -6.99
C GLY A 101 5.66 -12.86 -7.22
N ASP A 102 6.54 -13.32 -6.34
CA ASP A 102 7.28 -14.58 -6.45
C ASP A 102 6.79 -15.68 -5.48
N GLY A 103 5.69 -15.43 -4.76
CA GLY A 103 5.18 -16.35 -3.75
C GLY A 103 5.97 -16.37 -2.44
N SER A 104 6.85 -15.40 -2.18
CA SER A 104 7.57 -15.29 -0.90
C SER A 104 6.60 -15.29 0.27
N ARG A 105 7.05 -15.84 1.39
CA ARG A 105 6.36 -15.70 2.68
C ARG A 105 6.71 -14.37 3.30
N TRP A 106 5.81 -13.85 4.12
CA TRP A 106 6.04 -12.63 4.88
C TRP A 106 5.53 -12.75 6.31
N THR A 107 6.19 -12.04 7.22
CA THR A 107 5.78 -11.87 8.62
C THR A 107 5.79 -10.39 8.99
N VAL A 108 4.96 -10.02 9.95
CA VAL A 108 4.79 -8.64 10.41
C VAL A 108 4.94 -8.58 11.92
N THR A 109 5.70 -7.59 12.40
CA THR A 109 5.83 -7.27 13.83
C THR A 109 5.67 -5.77 14.03
N SER A 110 5.33 -5.35 15.24
CA SER A 110 5.32 -3.93 15.63
C SER A 110 6.06 -3.71 16.94
N ASP A 111 6.57 -2.49 17.13
CA ASP A 111 7.17 -2.00 18.38
C ASP A 111 6.14 -1.41 19.36
N VAL A 112 4.86 -1.35 18.98
CA VAL A 112 3.75 -0.81 19.77
C VAL A 112 2.63 -1.83 19.95
N ASP A 113 1.84 -1.66 21.01
CA ASP A 113 0.74 -2.53 21.43
C ASP A 113 -0.65 -2.04 21.00
N TRP A 114 -0.78 -0.76 20.64
CA TRP A 114 -2.02 -0.15 20.11
C TRP A 114 -2.29 -0.47 18.63
N LEU A 115 -1.54 -1.39 18.03
CA LEU A 115 -1.76 -1.88 16.65
C LEU A 115 -2.16 -3.35 16.63
N LEU A 116 -3.18 -3.66 15.83
CA LEU A 116 -3.64 -4.99 15.50
C LEU A 116 -3.44 -5.26 14.01
N PHE A 117 -2.94 -6.44 13.66
CA PHE A 117 -2.67 -6.78 12.26
C PHE A 117 -2.54 -8.28 12.03
N THR A 118 -2.64 -8.70 10.77
CA THR A 118 -2.29 -10.07 10.34
C THR A 118 -0.78 -10.28 10.44
N VAL A 119 -0.35 -11.27 11.21
CA VAL A 119 1.07 -11.45 11.56
C VAL A 119 1.91 -12.16 10.49
N SER A 120 1.27 -12.82 9.51
CA SER A 120 1.97 -13.55 8.45
C SER A 120 1.09 -13.88 7.25
N GLY A 121 1.71 -14.11 6.10
CA GLY A 121 1.05 -14.61 4.88
C GLY A 121 2.05 -14.99 3.79
N ALA A 122 1.57 -15.13 2.56
CA ALA A 122 2.38 -15.52 1.41
C ALA A 122 1.92 -14.84 0.12
N GLY A 123 2.86 -14.65 -0.82
CA GLY A 123 2.59 -14.02 -2.10
C GLY A 123 2.11 -12.58 -1.97
N ALA A 124 1.38 -12.13 -3.00
CA ALA A 124 0.68 -10.86 -2.94
C ALA A 124 -0.55 -10.98 -2.03
N ASP A 125 -0.70 -10.06 -1.08
CA ASP A 125 -1.77 -10.10 -0.09
C ASP A 125 -2.07 -8.68 0.43
N THR A 126 -3.11 -8.55 1.25
CA THR A 126 -3.46 -7.32 1.96
C THR A 126 -3.25 -7.50 3.45
N LEU A 127 -2.27 -6.80 4.02
CA LEU A 127 -2.16 -6.64 5.46
C LEU A 127 -3.24 -5.65 5.91
N VAL A 128 -4.07 -6.00 6.89
CA VAL A 128 -4.97 -5.01 7.51
C VAL A 128 -4.28 -4.51 8.78
N VAL A 129 -4.03 -3.20 8.85
CA VAL A 129 -3.49 -2.54 10.04
C VAL A 129 -4.63 -1.80 10.71
N GLN A 130 -4.94 -2.19 11.95
CA GLN A 130 -6.00 -1.58 12.73
C GLN A 130 -5.42 -0.92 13.99
N SER A 131 -5.85 0.30 14.31
CA SER A 131 -5.57 0.89 15.62
C SER A 131 -6.55 0.39 16.68
N ALA A 132 -6.02 0.11 17.87
CA ALA A 132 -6.75 -0.23 19.07
C ALA A 132 -6.34 0.74 20.18
N PRO A 133 -6.87 1.98 20.20
CA PRO A 133 -6.40 3.08 21.04
C PRO A 133 -6.90 3.00 22.49
N TRP A 134 -7.32 1.82 22.94
CA TRP A 134 -7.95 1.62 24.24
C TRP A 134 -7.02 2.04 25.38
N GLY A 135 -7.47 2.99 26.21
CA GLY A 135 -6.69 3.53 27.31
C GLY A 135 -5.62 4.55 26.91
N LEU A 136 -5.54 4.94 25.63
CA LEU A 136 -4.71 6.08 25.20
C LEU A 136 -5.43 7.40 25.48
N ALA A 137 -4.67 8.39 25.93
CA ALA A 137 -5.16 9.76 26.10
C ALA A 137 -5.13 10.51 24.75
N PRO A 138 -5.86 11.63 24.61
CA PRO A 138 -5.72 12.49 23.43
C PRO A 138 -4.26 12.90 23.19
N GLY A 139 -3.77 12.69 21.98
CA GLY A 139 -2.38 12.90 21.63
C GLY A 139 -1.96 12.27 20.30
N ALA A 140 -0.69 12.46 19.96
CA ALA A 140 -0.04 11.87 18.80
C ALA A 140 0.89 10.73 19.22
N TYR A 141 0.74 9.58 18.57
CA TYR A 141 1.47 8.35 18.85
C TYR A 141 2.24 7.89 17.62
N ASN A 142 3.46 7.41 17.83
CA ASN A 142 4.34 6.92 16.77
C ASN A 142 4.64 5.46 17.01
N GLY A 143 4.61 4.67 15.95
CA GLY A 143 4.99 3.26 15.95
C GLY A 143 5.68 2.88 14.65
N THR A 144 6.25 1.70 14.64
CA THR A 144 6.93 1.11 13.50
C THR A 144 6.37 -0.30 13.28
N VAL A 145 5.91 -0.55 12.06
CA VAL A 145 5.59 -1.90 11.58
C VAL A 145 6.77 -2.40 10.77
N THR A 146 7.30 -3.57 11.13
CA THR A 146 8.37 -4.25 10.39
C THR A 146 7.80 -5.42 9.63
N VAL A 147 7.90 -5.37 8.31
CA VAL A 147 7.52 -6.46 7.40
C VAL A 147 8.78 -7.20 6.98
N ARG A 148 8.86 -8.49 7.28
CA ARG A 148 9.96 -9.35 6.87
C ARG A 148 9.48 -10.27 5.75
N ARG A 149 10.13 -10.24 4.59
CA ARG A 149 9.86 -11.13 3.45
C ARG A 149 10.96 -12.17 3.34
N SER A 150 10.59 -13.42 3.11
CA SER A 150 11.51 -14.54 2.85
C SER A 150 11.18 -15.19 1.51
N GLY A 151 12.07 -15.00 0.55
CA GLY A 151 11.91 -15.50 -0.81
C GLY A 151 12.29 -16.98 -0.98
N PRO A 152 11.85 -17.62 -2.08
CA PRO A 152 12.13 -19.03 -2.37
C PRO A 152 13.63 -19.38 -2.42
N SER A 153 14.49 -18.40 -2.73
CA SER A 153 15.95 -18.53 -2.81
C SER A 153 16.70 -18.24 -1.51
N GLY A 154 16.00 -18.07 -0.38
CA GLY A 154 16.59 -17.68 0.89
C GLY A 154 16.94 -16.18 0.99
N THR A 155 16.58 -15.39 -0.03
CA THR A 155 16.73 -13.93 0.01
C THR A 155 15.73 -13.36 1.01
N ALA A 156 16.22 -12.67 2.05
CA ALA A 156 15.38 -11.98 3.02
C ALA A 156 15.40 -10.47 2.76
N ALA A 157 14.23 -9.86 2.67
CA ALA A 157 14.06 -8.42 2.61
C ALA A 157 13.30 -7.95 3.84
N THR A 158 13.66 -6.78 4.37
CA THR A 158 12.93 -6.15 5.48
C THR A 158 12.48 -4.77 5.03
N GLU A 159 11.22 -4.45 5.32
CA GLU A 159 10.61 -3.15 5.10
C GLU A 159 10.14 -2.60 6.45
N GLN A 160 10.49 -1.36 6.75
CA GLN A 160 9.98 -0.62 7.91
C GLN A 160 8.95 0.39 7.44
N ILE A 161 7.80 0.41 8.11
CA ILE A 161 6.67 1.27 7.84
C ILE A 161 6.43 2.09 9.10
N ALA A 162 6.52 3.42 9.01
CA ALA A 162 6.20 4.29 10.12
C ALA A 162 4.67 4.42 10.26
N VAL A 163 4.17 4.52 11.48
CA VAL A 163 2.76 4.70 11.79
C VAL A 163 2.60 5.92 12.69
N HIS A 164 1.76 6.85 12.26
CA HIS A 164 1.31 8.00 13.05
C HIS A 164 -0.17 7.81 13.39
N LEU A 165 -0.49 7.72 14.68
CA LEU A 165 -1.84 7.65 15.19
C LEU A 165 -2.19 8.96 15.90
N THR A 166 -3.34 9.54 15.56
CA THR A 166 -3.89 10.71 16.25
C THR A 166 -5.14 10.33 17.04
N ILE A 167 -5.12 10.62 18.33
CA ILE A 167 -6.23 10.44 19.27
C ILE A 167 -6.73 11.82 19.69
N THR A 168 -8.02 12.07 19.52
CA THR A 168 -8.69 13.33 19.87
C THR A 168 -9.54 13.21 21.12
N GLU A 169 -9.98 11.99 21.46
CA GLU A 169 -10.71 11.68 22.69
C GLU A 169 -10.25 10.36 23.31
N ALA A 170 -10.42 10.21 24.62
CA ALA A 170 -10.05 8.97 25.29
C ALA A 170 -11.08 7.86 24.97
N HIS A 171 -10.58 6.68 24.60
CA HIS A 171 -11.41 5.49 24.41
C HIS A 171 -11.19 4.52 25.55
N ASP A 172 -12.25 4.22 26.30
CA ASP A 172 -12.18 3.22 27.36
C ASP A 172 -12.02 1.81 26.76
N ALA A 173 -11.14 1.00 27.35
CA ALA A 173 -11.03 -0.40 26.97
C ALA A 173 -12.36 -1.12 27.19
N PRO A 174 -12.82 -1.97 26.26
CA PRO A 174 -14.04 -2.75 26.45
C PRO A 174 -13.91 -3.59 27.72
N ASN A 175 -14.70 -3.26 28.74
CA ASN A 175 -14.70 -3.94 30.04
C ASN A 175 -16.08 -4.55 30.39
N GLN A 176 -17.07 -4.40 29.52
CA GLN A 176 -18.43 -4.89 29.69
C GLN A 176 -18.87 -5.69 28.45
N ILE A 177 -19.58 -6.79 28.68
CA ILE A 177 -20.27 -7.53 27.62
C ILE A 177 -21.75 -7.14 27.70
N PHE A 178 -22.29 -6.59 26.61
CA PHE A 178 -23.71 -6.28 26.49
C PHE A 178 -24.40 -7.41 25.71
N LEU A 179 -25.31 -8.13 26.35
CA LEU A 179 -26.05 -9.24 25.74
C LEU A 179 -27.56 -8.97 25.90
N PRO A 180 -28.33 -8.81 24.81
CA PRO A 180 -29.78 -8.86 24.91
C PRO A 180 -30.21 -10.30 25.19
N VAL A 181 -30.85 -10.54 26.34
CA VAL A 181 -31.38 -11.85 26.72
C VAL A 181 -32.90 -11.79 26.80
N VAL A 182 -33.57 -12.72 26.11
CA VAL A 182 -34.99 -12.99 26.31
C VAL A 182 -35.13 -14.40 26.88
N VAL A 183 -35.82 -14.52 28.02
CA VAL A 183 -36.20 -15.81 28.60
C VAL A 183 -37.64 -16.10 28.16
N ARG A 184 -37.90 -17.31 27.69
CA ARG A 184 -39.26 -17.82 27.49
C ARG A 184 -39.66 -18.70 28.65
#